data_AF-A0A955JDW7-F1
#
_entry.id   AF-A0A955JDW7-F1
#
_cell.length_a   1.000
_cell.length_b   1.000
_cell.length_c   1.000
_cell.angle_alpha   90.00
_cell.angle_beta   90.00
_cell.angle_gamma   90.00
#
_symmetry.space_group_name_H-M   'P 1'
#
loop_
_entity.id
_entity.type
_entity.pdbx_description
1 polymer ?
#
loop_
_entity_poly.entity_id
_entity_poly.type
_entity_poly.pdbx_seq_one_letter_code
_entity_poly.pdbx_strand_id
1 'polypeptide(L)'
;MRCSCCVLKLILIWTAWSTIEAQSVTSFGFVSTANQPTLVRNGDAVSLGGSVRLINGTVLAQSGVRGGSLFFHQPVRLDSGFDTTFDFRIDPSPALGTLFPGHGFAFVVHSDPTGVGFLKTTTGPGLGYGGGIETLAIEFDNALDATGDTGTMEISVHTNGPAAVTEDEAFSIGRAQSSVNFADGVLHTARILVQNSMLQVFLDGILELTTAYSPVLGGVFIGGAGVPGIALLNGTEAFVGFTASATTNLGGVFSIQEPRILNWSFTAVAQLDPCFTGNVSGTLGGVVDILRVNGSAGDVFRTVTLSQHAALAFSLGQPP
;
A
#
# COMPACT_ATOMS: atom_id res chain seq x y z
N MET A 1 -23.95 17.79 4.90
CA MET A 1 -23.62 17.46 6.31
C MET A 1 -23.17 18.74 6.99
N ARG A 2 -23.82 19.12 8.09
CA ARG A 2 -23.59 20.39 8.79
C ARG A 2 -22.50 20.16 9.85
N CYS A 3 -21.41 20.92 9.78
CA CYS A 3 -20.44 21.00 10.86
C CYS A 3 -21.12 21.75 12.02
N SER A 4 -21.51 21.02 13.06
CA SER A 4 -22.15 21.58 14.25
C SER A 4 -21.05 22.04 15.21
N CYS A 5 -20.73 23.33 15.20
CA CYS A 5 -19.95 23.93 16.29
C CYS A 5 -20.84 23.97 17.54
N CYS A 6 -20.41 23.29 18.60
CA CYS A 6 -21.10 23.22 19.88
C CYS A 6 -21.38 24.62 20.47
N VAL A 7 -22.62 24.82 20.92
CA VAL A 7 -23.02 25.91 21.82
C VAL A 7 -22.50 25.59 23.22
N LEU A 8 -21.60 26.43 23.75
CA LEU A 8 -21.09 26.30 25.11
C LEU A 8 -22.01 27.04 26.10
N LYS A 9 -22.61 26.29 27.03
CA LYS A 9 -23.16 26.84 28.28
C LYS A 9 -22.02 26.97 29.30
N LEU A 10 -21.99 28.12 29.97
CA LEU A 10 -21.04 28.50 31.00
C LEU A 10 -21.11 27.54 32.22
N ILE A 11 -19.95 27.10 32.74
CA ILE A 11 -19.52 27.01 34.17
C ILE A 11 -18.58 25.82 34.44
N LEU A 12 -17.56 26.14 35.25
CA LEU A 12 -16.46 25.36 35.87
C LEU A 12 -15.23 25.09 35.01
N ILE A 13 -14.17 25.86 35.30
CA ILE A 13 -12.81 25.69 34.79
C ILE A 13 -12.21 24.44 35.43
N TRP A 14 -12.21 23.33 34.69
CA TRP A 14 -11.11 22.38 34.72
C TRP A 14 -10.22 22.73 33.53
N THR A 15 -8.97 23.12 33.76
CA THR A 15 -8.00 23.28 32.67
C THR A 15 -7.68 21.89 32.11
N ALA A 16 -8.49 21.42 31.17
CA ALA A 16 -8.12 20.32 30.30
C ALA A 16 -7.09 20.85 29.30
N TRP A 17 -5.83 20.50 29.51
CA TRP A 17 -4.78 20.72 28.54
C TRP A 17 -5.01 19.74 27.39
N SER A 18 -5.55 20.19 26.27
CA SER A 18 -5.51 19.42 25.03
C SER A 18 -4.16 19.68 24.36
N THR A 19 -3.23 18.74 24.49
CA THR A 19 -2.01 18.73 23.66
C THR A 19 -2.41 18.45 22.21
N ILE A 20 -2.04 19.35 21.29
CA ILE A 20 -2.05 19.07 19.86
C ILE A 20 -0.77 18.25 19.60
N GLU A 21 -0.89 16.93 19.62
CA GLU A 21 0.17 16.05 19.16
C GLU A 21 0.08 15.96 17.64
N ALA A 22 1.13 16.39 16.94
CA ALA A 22 1.30 16.04 15.53
C ALA A 22 1.23 14.51 15.44
N GLN A 23 0.23 14.00 14.73
CA GLN A 23 0.04 12.56 14.63
C GLN A 23 1.28 11.96 13.99
N SER A 24 1.91 11.01 14.70
CA SER A 24 3.13 10.36 14.24
C SER A 24 2.88 9.69 12.89
N VAL A 25 3.65 10.10 11.88
CA VAL A 25 3.66 9.43 10.58
C VAL A 25 4.26 8.04 10.76
N THR A 26 3.49 6.98 10.46
CA THR A 26 4.02 5.63 10.44
C THR A 26 5.01 5.50 9.28
N SER A 27 6.26 5.19 9.58
CA SER A 27 7.28 4.93 8.57
C SER A 27 8.20 3.80 9.00
N PHE A 28 8.70 3.05 8.03
CA PHE A 28 9.75 2.05 8.23
C PHE A 28 10.60 1.90 6.97
N GLY A 29 11.80 1.34 7.14
CA GLY A 29 12.71 1.04 6.05
C GLY A 29 13.57 -0.18 6.36
N PHE A 30 13.58 -1.13 5.44
CA PHE A 30 14.36 -2.34 5.49
C PHE A 30 15.34 -2.34 4.33
N VAL A 31 16.64 -2.22 4.59
CA VAL A 31 17.69 -2.40 3.58
C VAL A 31 17.82 -3.86 3.12
N SER A 32 17.25 -4.79 3.89
CA SER A 32 17.17 -6.22 3.63
C SER A 32 15.95 -6.79 4.34
N THR A 33 15.19 -7.67 3.70
CA THR A 33 13.98 -8.29 4.27
C THR A 33 14.24 -9.63 4.98
N ALA A 34 15.38 -10.29 4.74
CA ALA A 34 15.62 -11.67 5.17
C ALA A 34 15.49 -11.90 6.69
N ASN A 35 15.97 -10.99 7.53
CA ASN A 35 16.09 -11.22 8.98
C ASN A 35 15.43 -10.11 9.80
N GLN A 36 14.27 -9.63 9.34
CA GLN A 36 13.54 -8.59 10.03
C GLN A 36 12.52 -9.20 11.01
N PRO A 37 12.66 -8.97 12.34
CA PRO A 37 11.72 -9.52 13.33
C PRO A 37 10.33 -8.88 13.23
N THR A 38 10.23 -7.73 12.57
CA THR A 38 8.99 -7.00 12.32
C THR A 38 8.31 -7.40 11.01
N LEU A 39 8.87 -8.36 10.27
CA LEU A 39 8.25 -8.93 9.08
C LEU A 39 7.77 -10.35 9.37
N VAL A 40 6.48 -10.59 9.14
CA VAL A 40 5.82 -11.88 9.30
C VAL A 40 5.76 -12.58 7.95
N ARG A 41 6.24 -13.82 7.89
CA ARG A 41 6.22 -14.68 6.70
C ARG A 41 5.18 -15.77 6.89
N ASN A 42 4.37 -16.02 5.86
CA ASN A 42 3.39 -17.11 5.86
C ASN A 42 3.54 -18.00 4.62
N GLY A 43 2.99 -19.21 4.71
CA GLY A 43 3.03 -20.18 3.61
C GLY A 43 4.46 -20.51 3.19
N ASP A 44 4.72 -20.40 1.90
CA ASP A 44 6.02 -20.70 1.29
C ASP A 44 7.11 -19.65 1.54
N ALA A 45 6.75 -18.48 2.08
CA ALA A 45 7.67 -17.35 2.16
C ALA A 45 8.87 -17.66 3.06
N VAL A 46 10.08 -17.52 2.52
CA VAL A 46 11.33 -17.91 3.20
C VAL A 46 12.44 -16.92 2.92
N SER A 47 13.30 -16.70 3.92
CA SER A 47 14.49 -15.87 3.79
C SER A 47 15.54 -16.55 2.91
N LEU A 48 16.10 -15.82 1.94
CA LEU A 48 17.11 -16.32 1.01
C LEU A 48 18.07 -15.18 0.61
N GLY A 49 19.35 -15.31 0.98
CA GLY A 49 20.41 -14.42 0.49
C GLY A 49 20.16 -12.92 0.72
N GLY A 50 19.66 -12.53 1.90
CA GLY A 50 19.34 -11.12 2.20
C GLY A 50 17.96 -10.65 1.72
N SER A 51 17.21 -11.50 1.02
CA SER A 51 15.83 -11.24 0.56
C SER A 51 14.83 -12.20 1.22
N VAL A 52 13.54 -11.97 1.00
CA VAL A 52 12.48 -12.96 1.22
C VAL A 52 11.99 -13.39 -0.13
N ARG A 53 12.04 -14.69 -0.39
CA ARG A 53 11.41 -15.35 -1.53
C ARG A 53 9.98 -15.71 -1.14
N LEU A 54 8.99 -15.24 -1.87
CA LEU A 54 7.56 -15.45 -1.54
C LEU A 54 7.08 -16.86 -1.88
N ILE A 55 7.61 -17.47 -2.94
CA ILE A 55 7.25 -18.81 -3.39
C ILE A 55 8.50 -19.68 -3.54
N ASN A 56 8.50 -20.89 -3.00
CA ASN A 56 9.66 -21.78 -3.05
C ASN A 56 9.72 -22.68 -4.31
N GLY A 57 10.48 -22.29 -5.35
CA GLY A 57 10.59 -23.00 -6.63
C GLY A 57 11.17 -24.41 -6.60
N THR A 58 11.79 -24.83 -5.49
CA THR A 58 12.53 -26.11 -5.47
C THR A 58 11.66 -27.34 -5.16
N VAL A 59 10.37 -27.15 -4.86
CA VAL A 59 9.45 -28.26 -4.55
C VAL A 59 8.59 -28.56 -5.77
N LEU A 60 9.05 -29.49 -6.62
CA LEU A 60 8.41 -29.88 -7.88
C LEU A 60 7.33 -30.96 -7.74
N ALA A 61 7.17 -31.55 -6.55
CA ALA A 61 6.47 -32.84 -6.39
C ALA A 61 5.41 -32.87 -5.28
N GLN A 62 4.96 -31.73 -4.74
CA GLN A 62 3.85 -31.75 -3.79
C GLN A 62 2.55 -31.43 -4.52
N SER A 63 1.56 -32.34 -4.44
CA SER A 63 0.19 -32.00 -4.81
C SER A 63 -0.31 -30.93 -3.87
N GLY A 64 -0.67 -29.76 -4.38
CA GLY A 64 -1.20 -28.69 -3.54
C GLY A 64 -1.00 -27.33 -4.16
N VAL A 65 -1.89 -26.43 -3.76
CA VAL A 65 -1.87 -25.04 -4.13
C VAL A 65 -0.79 -24.33 -3.29
N ARG A 66 0.09 -23.54 -3.90
CA ARG A 66 1.25 -22.94 -3.20
C ARG A 66 1.22 -21.43 -3.27
N GLY A 67 1.35 -20.79 -2.12
CA GLY A 67 1.50 -19.35 -2.02
C GLY A 67 2.25 -18.97 -0.76
N GLY A 68 2.73 -17.74 -0.73
CA GLY A 68 3.40 -17.19 0.44
C GLY A 68 3.16 -15.70 0.54
N SER A 69 3.32 -15.20 1.76
CA SER A 69 3.16 -13.78 2.03
C SER A 69 4.19 -13.24 3.00
N LEU A 70 4.40 -11.93 2.92
CA LEU A 70 5.31 -11.16 3.76
C LEU A 70 4.62 -9.88 4.20
N PHE A 71 4.30 -9.75 5.49
CA PHE A 71 3.59 -8.59 6.04
C PHE A 71 4.40 -7.85 7.09
N PHE A 72 4.28 -6.52 7.11
CA PHE A 72 4.73 -5.76 8.27
C PHE A 72 3.81 -6.09 9.47
N HIS A 73 4.42 -6.31 10.64
CA HIS A 73 3.73 -6.96 11.75
C HIS A 73 2.61 -6.13 12.41
N GLN A 74 2.55 -4.83 12.12
CA GLN A 74 1.64 -3.87 12.73
C GLN A 74 0.83 -3.19 11.62
N PRO A 75 -0.44 -2.88 11.87
CA PRO A 75 -1.19 -1.99 10.99
C PRO A 75 -0.46 -0.65 10.84
N VAL A 76 -0.53 -0.08 9.66
CA VAL A 76 -0.04 1.27 9.35
C VAL A 76 -1.21 2.15 9.02
N ARG A 77 -1.08 3.44 9.31
CA ARG A 77 -2.10 4.43 8.98
C ARG A 77 -2.13 4.74 7.48
N LEU A 78 -3.33 4.78 6.88
CA LEU A 78 -3.54 4.90 5.43
C LEU A 78 -4.66 5.84 5.00
N ASP A 79 -5.46 6.37 5.94
CA ASP A 79 -6.61 7.24 5.65
C ASP A 79 -6.28 8.44 4.74
N SER A 80 -5.04 8.93 4.79
CA SER A 80 -4.54 10.04 3.95
C SER A 80 -3.68 9.59 2.76
N GLY A 81 -3.45 8.30 2.59
CA GLY A 81 -2.57 7.72 1.57
C GLY A 81 -1.20 7.27 2.10
N PHE A 82 -0.32 6.87 1.19
CA PHE A 82 1.00 6.32 1.51
C PHE A 82 1.98 6.42 0.34
N ASP A 83 3.27 6.30 0.64
CA ASP A 83 4.36 6.14 -0.32
C ASP A 83 5.17 4.92 0.09
N THR A 84 5.25 3.92 -0.79
CA THR A 84 6.00 2.69 -0.55
C THR A 84 6.93 2.42 -1.73
N THR A 85 8.16 2.01 -1.43
CA THR A 85 9.17 1.66 -2.44
C THR A 85 9.80 0.34 -2.03
N PHE A 86 10.00 -0.56 -2.99
CA PHE A 86 10.64 -1.84 -2.74
C PHE A 86 11.38 -2.31 -3.99
N ASP A 87 12.52 -2.95 -3.74
CA ASP A 87 13.24 -3.67 -4.77
C ASP A 87 12.81 -5.12 -4.80
N PHE A 88 12.55 -5.62 -6.00
CA PHE A 88 12.17 -7.00 -6.24
C PHE A 88 12.92 -7.59 -7.43
N ARG A 89 12.89 -8.91 -7.51
CA ARG A 89 13.21 -9.66 -8.73
C ARG A 89 12.27 -10.84 -8.83
N ILE A 90 11.97 -11.28 -10.05
CA ILE A 90 11.24 -12.51 -10.29
C ILE A 90 12.19 -13.44 -11.02
N ASP A 91 12.75 -14.41 -10.30
CA ASP A 91 13.66 -15.35 -10.93
C ASP A 91 12.89 -16.36 -11.79
N PRO A 92 13.45 -16.73 -12.97
CA PRO A 92 12.90 -17.80 -13.79
C PRO A 92 12.76 -19.11 -13.01
N SER A 93 11.88 -19.99 -13.48
CA SER A 93 11.71 -21.28 -12.83
C SER A 93 12.99 -22.11 -12.86
N PRO A 94 13.50 -22.59 -11.71
CA PRO A 94 14.68 -23.46 -11.69
C PRO A 94 14.48 -24.76 -12.48
N ALA A 95 13.22 -25.22 -12.61
CA ALA A 95 12.88 -26.48 -13.26
C ALA A 95 12.40 -26.33 -14.70
N LEU A 96 11.73 -25.23 -15.03
CA LEU A 96 11.08 -25.03 -16.33
C LEU A 96 11.63 -23.84 -17.12
N GLY A 97 12.60 -23.10 -16.57
CA GLY A 97 13.11 -21.88 -17.18
C GLY A 97 12.00 -20.87 -17.43
N THR A 98 11.90 -20.37 -18.66
CA THR A 98 10.90 -19.38 -19.11
C THR A 98 9.71 -20.01 -19.84
N LEU A 99 9.59 -21.35 -19.85
CA LEU A 99 8.59 -22.07 -20.66
C LEU A 99 7.16 -21.87 -20.17
N PHE A 100 6.99 -21.47 -18.91
CA PHE A 100 5.70 -21.12 -18.32
C PHE A 100 5.91 -19.85 -17.48
N PRO A 101 5.52 -18.66 -17.98
CA PRO A 101 5.44 -17.49 -17.14
C PRO A 101 4.22 -17.63 -16.21
N GLY A 102 4.33 -17.15 -14.98
CA GLY A 102 3.19 -16.98 -14.09
C GLY A 102 3.50 -17.16 -12.59
N HIS A 103 2.79 -16.49 -11.68
CA HIS A 103 1.81 -15.39 -11.91
C HIS A 103 2.33 -14.03 -11.40
N GLY A 104 3.61 -13.96 -11.03
CA GLY A 104 4.14 -12.77 -10.38
C GLY A 104 3.74 -12.66 -8.91
N PHE A 105 3.41 -11.46 -8.46
CA PHE A 105 3.09 -11.15 -7.05
C PHE A 105 2.28 -9.86 -6.95
N ALA A 106 1.73 -9.58 -5.77
CA ALA A 106 1.04 -8.33 -5.46
C ALA A 106 1.62 -7.65 -4.22
N PHE A 107 1.64 -6.31 -4.23
CA PHE A 107 1.65 -5.51 -3.00
C PHE A 107 0.20 -5.37 -2.51
N VAL A 108 -0.04 -5.71 -1.26
CA VAL A 108 -1.39 -5.81 -0.69
C VAL A 108 -1.52 -4.87 0.51
N VAL A 109 -2.62 -4.13 0.51
CA VAL A 109 -3.15 -3.40 1.66
C VAL A 109 -4.45 -4.08 2.07
N HIS A 110 -4.59 -4.48 3.34
CA HIS A 110 -5.84 -5.09 3.79
C HIS A 110 -6.18 -4.85 5.26
N SER A 111 -7.48 -4.88 5.57
CA SER A 111 -7.99 -4.92 6.94
C SER A 111 -8.69 -6.23 7.30
N ASP A 112 -8.45 -7.26 6.50
CA ASP A 112 -8.99 -8.61 6.73
C ASP A 112 -8.70 -9.14 8.16
N PRO A 113 -9.68 -9.80 8.83
CA PRO A 113 -9.52 -10.36 10.17
C PRO A 113 -8.37 -11.35 10.36
N THR A 114 -7.80 -11.94 9.30
CA THR A 114 -6.61 -12.79 9.43
C THR A 114 -5.35 -12.00 9.79
N GLY A 115 -5.38 -10.67 9.67
CA GLY A 115 -4.26 -9.79 9.99
C GLY A 115 -2.98 -10.21 9.27
N VAL A 116 -1.84 -10.20 9.96
CA VAL A 116 -0.53 -10.60 9.41
C VAL A 116 -0.47 -12.03 8.87
N GLY A 117 -1.47 -12.88 9.14
CA GLY A 117 -1.62 -14.22 8.56
C GLY A 117 -2.32 -14.23 7.20
N PHE A 118 -2.53 -13.08 6.56
CA PHE A 118 -3.23 -12.97 5.29
C PHE A 118 -2.54 -13.77 4.18
N LEU A 119 -3.28 -14.75 3.68
CA LEU A 119 -3.00 -15.55 2.49
C LEU A 119 -4.30 -16.30 2.17
N LYS A 120 -5.00 -15.91 1.11
CA LYS A 120 -6.41 -16.29 0.89
C LYS A 120 -6.54 -17.44 -0.08
N THR A 121 -6.72 -17.15 -1.36
CA THR A 121 -6.52 -18.16 -2.39
C THR A 121 -5.04 -18.35 -2.61
N THR A 122 -4.63 -19.57 -2.84
CA THR A 122 -3.28 -19.88 -3.31
C THR A 122 -3.30 -20.30 -4.78
N THR A 123 -4.46 -20.22 -5.46
CA THR A 123 -4.51 -20.48 -6.91
C THR A 123 -3.58 -19.51 -7.61
N GLY A 124 -2.84 -19.98 -8.62
CA GLY A 124 -1.83 -19.18 -9.31
C GLY A 124 -2.29 -17.77 -9.65
N PRO A 125 -3.37 -17.61 -10.43
CA PRO A 125 -3.92 -16.30 -10.80
C PRO A 125 -4.32 -15.43 -9.60
N GLY A 126 -4.84 -16.02 -8.53
CA GLY A 126 -5.29 -15.25 -7.37
C GLY A 126 -4.18 -14.72 -6.47
N LEU A 127 -2.91 -15.00 -6.78
CA LEU A 127 -1.71 -14.39 -6.20
C LEU A 127 -1.63 -14.26 -4.67
N GLY A 128 -2.35 -15.10 -3.93
CA GLY A 128 -2.40 -15.03 -2.47
C GLY A 128 -3.43 -14.05 -1.92
N TYR A 129 -4.00 -13.15 -2.73
CA TYR A 129 -4.96 -12.13 -2.28
C TYR A 129 -6.41 -12.40 -2.70
N GLY A 130 -6.64 -13.17 -3.77
CA GLY A 130 -7.98 -13.50 -4.24
C GLY A 130 -8.83 -14.17 -3.14
N GLY A 131 -10.05 -13.69 -2.96
CA GLY A 131 -10.94 -14.02 -1.86
C GLY A 131 -10.71 -13.19 -0.58
N GLY A 132 -9.74 -12.29 -0.56
CA GLY A 132 -9.52 -11.36 0.54
C GLY A 132 -10.59 -10.28 0.59
N ILE A 133 -11.03 -9.92 1.81
CA ILE A 133 -11.95 -8.81 2.03
C ILE A 133 -11.18 -7.57 2.46
N GLU A 134 -11.78 -6.39 2.30
CA GLU A 134 -11.17 -5.12 2.73
C GLU A 134 -9.78 -4.93 2.12
N THR A 135 -9.63 -5.31 0.85
CA THR A 135 -8.33 -5.50 0.20
C THR A 135 -8.18 -4.55 -0.99
N LEU A 136 -7.00 -3.95 -1.08
CA LEU A 136 -6.45 -3.30 -2.25
C LEU A 136 -5.18 -4.04 -2.64
N ALA A 137 -5.16 -4.64 -3.83
CA ALA A 137 -4.01 -5.34 -4.38
C ALA A 137 -3.46 -4.54 -5.57
N ILE A 138 -2.14 -4.35 -5.60
CA ILE A 138 -1.40 -3.82 -6.73
C ILE A 138 -0.59 -4.99 -7.27
N GLU A 139 -1.07 -5.56 -8.36
CA GLU A 139 -0.56 -6.76 -9.00
C GLU A 139 0.55 -6.42 -10.00
N PHE A 140 1.57 -7.27 -10.02
CA PHE A 140 2.61 -7.33 -11.04
C PHE A 140 2.51 -8.70 -11.70
N ASP A 141 1.56 -8.85 -12.63
CA ASP A 141 1.27 -10.11 -13.30
C ASP A 141 2.12 -10.26 -14.55
N ASN A 142 2.78 -11.41 -14.68
CA ASN A 142 3.60 -11.74 -15.82
C ASN A 142 3.05 -12.92 -16.64
N ALA A 143 1.89 -13.46 -16.27
CA ALA A 143 1.12 -14.39 -17.06
C ALA A 143 0.12 -13.65 -17.96
N LEU A 144 -0.44 -14.40 -18.92
CA LEU A 144 -1.68 -14.03 -19.59
C LEU A 144 -2.65 -15.15 -19.25
N ASP A 145 -3.74 -14.82 -18.57
CA ASP A 145 -4.77 -15.75 -18.17
C ASP A 145 -6.13 -15.44 -18.83
N ALA A 146 -7.15 -16.24 -18.50
CA ALA A 146 -8.47 -16.15 -19.13
C ALA A 146 -9.42 -15.14 -18.46
N THR A 147 -8.96 -14.43 -17.42
CA THR A 147 -9.77 -13.56 -16.56
C THR A 147 -9.82 -12.10 -17.01
N GLY A 148 -9.16 -11.77 -18.12
CA GLY A 148 -9.33 -10.48 -18.80
C GLY A 148 -8.05 -9.67 -19.00
N ASP A 149 -6.89 -10.27 -18.72
CA ASP A 149 -5.56 -9.71 -18.94
C ASP A 149 -5.39 -9.19 -20.37
N THR A 150 -4.71 -8.06 -20.50
CA THR A 150 -4.48 -7.42 -21.80
C THR A 150 -3.13 -7.75 -22.42
N GLY A 151 -2.24 -8.43 -21.69
CA GLY A 151 -0.95 -8.86 -22.18
C GLY A 151 -0.15 -9.66 -21.14
N THR A 152 1.11 -9.94 -21.48
CA THR A 152 2.07 -10.59 -20.58
C THR A 152 2.95 -9.49 -19.99
N MET A 153 2.99 -9.29 -18.67
CA MET A 153 3.55 -8.11 -17.97
C MET A 153 2.53 -6.97 -17.78
N GLU A 154 1.48 -7.24 -17.01
CA GLU A 154 0.46 -6.27 -16.63
C GLU A 154 0.68 -5.79 -15.19
N ILE A 155 0.46 -4.50 -14.96
CA ILE A 155 0.30 -3.93 -13.62
C ILE A 155 -1.17 -3.57 -13.47
N SER A 156 -1.85 -4.17 -12.51
CA SER A 156 -3.29 -3.96 -12.26
C SER A 156 -3.54 -3.60 -10.80
N VAL A 157 -4.61 -2.84 -10.55
CA VAL A 157 -5.00 -2.41 -9.20
C VAL A 157 -6.39 -2.94 -8.93
N HIS A 158 -6.50 -3.93 -8.06
CA HIS A 158 -7.76 -4.60 -7.75
C HIS A 158 -8.27 -4.22 -6.37
N THR A 159 -9.58 -4.02 -6.26
CA THR A 159 -10.27 -3.87 -4.98
C THR A 159 -11.74 -4.19 -5.14
N ASN A 160 -12.42 -4.58 -4.08
CA ASN A 160 -13.89 -4.63 -4.05
C ASN A 160 -14.45 -3.87 -2.84
N GLY A 161 -13.68 -2.87 -2.37
CA GLY A 161 -13.94 -2.17 -1.13
C GLY A 161 -14.09 -3.17 0.02
N PRO A 162 -15.25 -3.18 0.73
CA PRO A 162 -15.50 -4.12 1.81
C PRO A 162 -15.74 -5.57 1.45
N ALA A 163 -16.06 -5.86 0.19
CA ALA A 163 -16.35 -7.20 -0.25
C ALA A 163 -15.07 -7.96 -0.65
N ALA A 164 -15.23 -9.26 -0.92
CA ALA A 164 -14.13 -10.08 -1.39
C ALA A 164 -13.68 -9.63 -2.79
N VAL A 165 -12.38 -9.46 -2.98
CA VAL A 165 -11.75 -9.17 -4.28
C VAL A 165 -11.24 -10.47 -4.92
N THR A 166 -11.21 -10.54 -6.24
CA THR A 166 -10.53 -11.60 -7.00
C THR A 166 -9.59 -10.97 -8.02
N GLU A 167 -8.75 -11.80 -8.64
CA GLU A 167 -7.88 -11.47 -9.77
C GLU A 167 -8.64 -11.09 -11.06
N ASP A 168 -9.96 -11.27 -11.07
CA ASP A 168 -10.79 -10.94 -12.22
C ASP A 168 -10.74 -9.42 -12.48
N GLU A 169 -10.40 -9.07 -13.71
CA GLU A 169 -10.23 -7.70 -14.17
C GLU A 169 -11.51 -6.84 -14.07
N ALA A 170 -12.67 -7.45 -13.84
CA ALA A 170 -13.87 -6.74 -13.43
C ALA A 170 -13.72 -5.97 -12.09
N PHE A 171 -12.79 -6.38 -11.22
CA PHE A 171 -12.44 -5.71 -9.96
C PHE A 171 -11.26 -4.74 -10.11
N SER A 172 -10.73 -4.57 -11.32
CA SER A 172 -9.66 -3.61 -11.57
C SER A 172 -10.21 -2.19 -11.62
N ILE A 173 -9.58 -1.29 -10.86
CA ILE A 173 -9.79 0.16 -10.92
C ILE A 173 -8.75 0.86 -11.80
N GLY A 174 -7.78 0.12 -12.35
CA GLY A 174 -6.76 0.65 -13.23
C GLY A 174 -5.74 -0.41 -13.57
N ARG A 175 -5.35 -0.47 -14.85
CA ARG A 175 -4.36 -1.42 -15.34
C ARG A 175 -3.55 -0.84 -16.48
N ALA A 176 -2.33 -1.34 -16.65
CA ALA A 176 -1.45 -0.97 -17.74
C ALA A 176 -0.54 -2.14 -18.10
N GLN A 177 -0.34 -2.35 -19.40
CA GLN A 177 0.76 -3.17 -19.88
C GLN A 177 2.07 -2.45 -19.56
N SER A 178 2.95 -3.10 -18.80
CA SER A 178 4.24 -2.53 -18.43
C SER A 178 5.14 -2.36 -19.64
N SER A 179 5.88 -1.24 -19.66
CA SER A 179 6.93 -0.99 -20.65
C SER A 179 8.21 -1.79 -20.40
N VAL A 180 8.34 -2.40 -19.21
CA VAL A 180 9.49 -3.15 -18.76
C VAL A 180 9.10 -4.62 -18.55
N ASN A 181 9.99 -5.53 -18.94
CA ASN A 181 9.87 -6.94 -18.56
C ASN A 181 10.37 -7.13 -17.12
N PHE A 182 9.49 -7.04 -16.14
CA PHE A 182 9.85 -7.17 -14.72
C PHE A 182 10.05 -8.62 -14.24
N ALA A 183 9.99 -9.60 -15.15
CA ALA A 183 10.21 -11.01 -14.87
C ALA A 183 11.38 -11.61 -15.65
N ASP A 184 12.43 -10.83 -15.85
CA ASP A 184 13.65 -11.20 -16.56
C ASP A 184 14.77 -11.73 -15.63
N GLY A 185 14.51 -11.80 -14.32
CA GLY A 185 15.48 -12.22 -13.30
C GLY A 185 16.45 -11.13 -12.85
N VAL A 186 16.31 -9.90 -13.34
CA VAL A 186 17.07 -8.72 -12.92
C VAL A 186 16.37 -8.02 -11.75
N LEU A 187 17.11 -7.14 -11.07
CA LEU A 187 16.58 -6.30 -10.01
C LEU A 187 15.75 -5.16 -10.61
N HIS A 188 14.54 -4.97 -10.10
CA HIS A 188 13.66 -3.86 -10.40
C HIS A 188 13.28 -3.10 -9.13
N THR A 189 12.93 -1.83 -9.28
CA THR A 189 12.43 -0.99 -8.19
C THR A 189 11.01 -0.54 -8.51
N ALA A 190 10.05 -0.91 -7.66
CA ALA A 190 8.70 -0.39 -7.72
C ALA A 190 8.47 0.68 -6.65
N ARG A 191 7.72 1.73 -7.01
CA ARG A 191 7.17 2.71 -6.07
C ARG A 191 5.67 2.85 -6.28
N ILE A 192 4.91 2.76 -5.19
CA ILE A 192 3.46 2.98 -5.19
C ILE A 192 3.18 4.21 -4.33
N LEU A 193 2.56 5.21 -4.93
CA LEU A 193 2.17 6.46 -4.29
C LEU A 193 0.66 6.61 -4.31
N VAL A 194 0.06 6.70 -3.14
CA VAL A 194 -1.35 7.09 -2.96
C VAL A 194 -1.38 8.44 -2.27
N GLN A 195 -1.77 9.48 -2.99
CA GLN A 195 -1.88 10.85 -2.46
C GLN A 195 -2.94 11.62 -3.24
N ASN A 196 -3.67 12.52 -2.57
CA ASN A 196 -4.67 13.39 -3.21
C ASN A 196 -5.72 12.62 -4.05
N SER A 197 -6.14 11.46 -3.55
CA SER A 197 -7.08 10.55 -4.23
C SER A 197 -6.59 10.01 -5.59
N MET A 198 -5.27 9.95 -5.77
CA MET A 198 -4.62 9.34 -6.92
C MET A 198 -3.69 8.22 -6.43
N LEU A 199 -3.79 7.05 -7.07
CA LEU A 199 -2.82 5.97 -6.95
C LEU A 199 -1.95 5.96 -8.20
N GLN A 200 -0.63 5.95 -8.00
CA GLN A 200 0.37 5.90 -9.05
C GLN A 200 1.34 4.75 -8.79
N VAL A 201 1.64 3.97 -9.83
CA VAL A 201 2.66 2.92 -9.80
C VAL A 201 3.79 3.30 -10.73
N PHE A 202 5.00 3.34 -10.17
CA PHE A 202 6.24 3.55 -10.91
C PHE A 202 7.04 2.26 -10.89
N LEU A 203 7.65 1.92 -12.03
CA LEU A 203 8.59 0.81 -12.16
C LEU A 203 9.88 1.34 -12.79
N ASP A 204 11.00 1.12 -12.14
CA ASP A 204 12.32 1.61 -12.54
C ASP A 204 12.36 3.13 -12.82
N GLY A 205 11.56 3.88 -12.07
CA GLY A 205 11.41 5.33 -12.20
C GLY A 205 10.46 5.79 -13.32
N ILE A 206 9.89 4.87 -14.09
CA ILE A 206 8.90 5.13 -15.14
C ILE A 206 7.50 5.07 -14.52
N LEU A 207 6.65 6.06 -14.78
CA LEU A 207 5.23 6.00 -14.41
C LEU A 207 4.50 5.02 -15.33
N GLU A 208 4.10 3.87 -14.80
CA GLU A 208 3.41 2.81 -15.55
C GLU A 208 1.88 2.93 -15.45
N LEU A 209 1.37 3.26 -14.26
CA LEU A 209 -0.06 3.31 -14.00
C LEU A 209 -0.46 4.53 -13.17
N THR A 210 -1.60 5.12 -13.50
CA THR A 210 -2.28 6.14 -12.69
C THR A 210 -3.77 5.87 -12.68
N THR A 211 -4.38 5.82 -11.50
CA THR A 211 -5.84 5.72 -11.34
C THR A 211 -6.35 6.56 -10.17
N ALA A 212 -7.62 6.95 -10.23
CA ALA A 212 -8.29 7.65 -9.14
C ALA A 212 -8.64 6.65 -8.03
N TYR A 213 -8.04 6.82 -6.86
CA TYR A 213 -8.31 5.97 -5.69
C TYR A 213 -7.97 6.69 -4.38
N SER A 214 -8.82 6.49 -3.38
CA SER A 214 -8.58 6.85 -1.97
C SER A 214 -8.90 5.64 -1.08
N PRO A 215 -8.09 5.35 -0.05
CA PRO A 215 -8.40 4.28 0.89
C PRO A 215 -9.77 4.45 1.59
N VAL A 216 -10.21 5.69 1.78
CA VAL A 216 -11.48 6.03 2.46
C VAL A 216 -12.65 6.15 1.47
N LEU A 217 -12.44 6.81 0.33
CA LEU A 217 -13.54 7.08 -0.62
C LEU A 217 -13.70 6.00 -1.68
N GLY A 218 -12.65 5.22 -1.94
CA GLY A 218 -12.61 4.23 -3.00
C GLY A 218 -12.22 4.80 -4.34
N GLY A 219 -12.74 4.20 -5.41
CA GLY A 219 -12.38 4.53 -6.79
C GLY A 219 -13.50 4.18 -7.77
N VAL A 220 -13.12 3.94 -9.02
CA VAL A 220 -14.06 3.55 -10.08
C VAL A 220 -13.43 2.38 -10.83
N PHE A 221 -14.19 1.30 -10.98
CA PHE A 221 -13.78 0.17 -11.81
C PHE A 221 -13.54 0.63 -13.25
N ILE A 222 -12.69 -0.06 -13.99
CA ILE A 222 -12.48 0.21 -15.43
C ILE A 222 -13.81 0.14 -16.20
N GLY A 223 -14.74 -0.72 -15.76
CA GLY A 223 -16.11 -0.81 -16.29
C GLY A 223 -17.03 0.39 -15.98
N GLY A 224 -16.56 1.38 -15.20
CA GLY A 224 -17.24 2.65 -14.92
C GLY A 224 -18.11 2.67 -13.65
N ALA A 225 -18.30 1.53 -12.97
CA ALA A 225 -19.01 1.50 -11.70
C ALA A 225 -18.14 1.98 -10.53
N GLY A 226 -18.71 2.77 -9.63
CA GLY A 226 -18.00 3.21 -8.42
C GLY A 226 -17.80 2.06 -7.42
N VAL A 227 -16.65 2.05 -6.75
CA VAL A 227 -16.32 1.09 -5.69
C VAL A 227 -15.96 1.88 -4.42
N PRO A 228 -16.50 1.54 -3.25
CA PRO A 228 -16.14 2.21 -2.00
C PRO A 228 -14.70 1.90 -1.58
N GLY A 229 -14.16 2.71 -0.66
CA GLY A 229 -12.89 2.44 -0.02
C GLY A 229 -12.94 1.16 0.82
N ILE A 230 -11.77 0.66 1.20
CA ILE A 230 -11.68 -0.47 2.13
C ILE A 230 -12.01 0.03 3.56
N ALA A 231 -12.67 -0.80 4.35
CA ALA A 231 -12.94 -0.55 5.76
C ALA A 231 -11.66 -0.71 6.58
N LEU A 232 -10.98 0.42 6.79
CA LEU A 232 -9.77 0.49 7.59
C LEU A 232 -10.02 0.08 9.05
N LEU A 233 -9.06 -0.62 9.65
CA LEU A 233 -9.00 -0.91 11.07
C LEU A 233 -9.07 0.40 11.86
N ASN A 234 -9.98 0.46 12.83
CA ASN A 234 -10.26 1.66 13.62
C ASN A 234 -10.52 2.91 12.76
N GLY A 235 -10.94 2.73 11.50
CA GLY A 235 -11.21 3.79 10.53
C GLY A 235 -9.97 4.43 9.89
N THR A 236 -8.74 4.02 10.24
CA THR A 236 -7.53 4.70 9.74
C THR A 236 -6.36 3.78 9.36
N GLU A 237 -6.34 2.53 9.80
CA GLU A 237 -5.18 1.65 9.66
C GLU A 237 -5.47 0.41 8.80
N ALA A 238 -4.44 -0.19 8.21
CA ALA A 238 -4.52 -1.50 7.58
C ALA A 238 -3.15 -2.19 7.62
N PHE A 239 -3.12 -3.49 7.39
CA PHE A 239 -1.88 -4.22 7.17
C PHE A 239 -1.37 -3.99 5.75
N VAL A 240 -0.05 -3.97 5.59
CA VAL A 240 0.63 -3.83 4.30
C VAL A 240 1.67 -4.93 4.13
N GLY A 241 1.82 -5.43 2.91
CA GLY A 241 2.73 -6.53 2.64
C GLY A 241 2.68 -7.01 1.20
N PHE A 242 3.15 -8.23 0.99
CA PHE A 242 3.25 -8.85 -0.32
C PHE A 242 2.65 -10.24 -0.28
N THR A 243 2.01 -10.63 -1.37
CA THR A 243 1.49 -11.98 -1.58
C THR A 243 1.90 -12.48 -2.96
N ALA A 244 2.09 -13.78 -3.09
CA ALA A 244 2.31 -14.40 -4.39
C ALA A 244 1.78 -15.84 -4.38
N SER A 245 1.43 -16.34 -5.55
CA SER A 245 1.03 -17.74 -5.73
C SER A 245 1.58 -18.40 -6.97
N ALA A 246 1.76 -19.71 -6.92
CA ALA A 246 2.17 -20.53 -8.04
C ALA A 246 1.01 -21.37 -8.57
N THR A 247 1.02 -21.61 -9.88
CA THR A 247 0.06 -22.49 -10.54
C THR A 247 0.65 -23.88 -10.83
N THR A 248 -0.22 -24.89 -10.81
CA THR A 248 0.06 -26.21 -11.37
C THR A 248 -0.30 -26.21 -12.85
N ASN A 249 0.63 -26.62 -13.71
CA ASN A 249 0.29 -26.89 -15.11
C ASN A 249 -0.25 -28.31 -15.28
N LEU A 250 -0.98 -28.53 -16.39
CA LEU A 250 -1.43 -29.85 -16.85
C LEU A 250 -0.25 -30.84 -16.88
N GLY A 251 -0.24 -31.81 -15.97
CA GLY A 251 0.85 -32.78 -15.79
C GLY A 251 1.52 -32.76 -14.41
N GLY A 252 1.08 -31.88 -13.50
CA GLY A 252 1.55 -31.87 -12.10
C GLY A 252 2.90 -31.18 -11.91
N VAL A 253 3.42 -30.49 -12.94
CA VAL A 253 4.62 -29.66 -12.84
C VAL A 253 4.18 -28.22 -12.61
N PHE A 254 4.72 -27.59 -11.58
CA PHE A 254 4.39 -26.22 -11.25
C PHE A 254 5.15 -25.25 -12.14
N SER A 255 4.45 -24.25 -12.67
CA SER A 255 5.11 -23.01 -13.09
C SER A 255 5.49 -22.27 -11.81
N ILE A 256 6.78 -22.24 -11.49
CA ILE A 256 7.25 -21.55 -10.29
C ILE A 256 8.29 -20.53 -10.69
N GLN A 257 7.87 -19.32 -10.99
CA GLN A 257 8.74 -18.19 -10.81
C GLN A 257 8.88 -17.88 -9.33
N GLU A 258 10.00 -17.26 -8.96
CA GLU A 258 10.32 -16.98 -7.56
C GLU A 258 10.37 -15.47 -7.33
N PRO A 259 9.24 -14.81 -7.04
CA PRO A 259 9.25 -13.42 -6.61
C PRO A 259 10.06 -13.30 -5.31
N ARG A 260 11.00 -12.37 -5.29
CA ARG A 260 11.78 -12.02 -4.10
C ARG A 260 11.68 -10.54 -3.82
N ILE A 261 11.43 -10.20 -2.58
CA ILE A 261 11.46 -8.82 -2.08
C ILE A 261 12.78 -8.63 -1.36
N LEU A 262 13.62 -7.71 -1.83
CA LEU A 262 14.98 -7.53 -1.32
C LEU A 262 15.03 -6.47 -0.22
N ASN A 263 14.46 -5.31 -0.49
CA ASN A 263 14.33 -4.20 0.44
C ASN A 263 12.91 -3.64 0.36
N TRP A 264 12.53 -2.84 1.36
CA TRP A 264 11.21 -2.24 1.40
C TRP A 264 11.18 -1.07 2.36
N SER A 265 10.69 0.08 1.89
CA SER A 265 10.39 1.26 2.70
C SER A 265 8.95 1.67 2.53
N PHE A 266 8.38 2.21 3.59
CA PHE A 266 7.00 2.68 3.63
C PHE A 266 6.92 3.96 4.43
N THR A 267 6.10 4.91 3.98
CA THR A 267 5.77 6.13 4.71
C THR A 267 4.29 6.44 4.49
N ALA A 268 3.52 6.53 5.58
CA ALA A 268 2.15 7.03 5.53
C ALA A 268 2.16 8.51 5.10
N VAL A 269 1.19 8.95 4.30
CA VAL A 269 1.03 10.38 4.04
C VAL A 269 0.50 11.03 5.31
N ALA A 270 1.18 12.08 5.77
CA ALA A 270 0.74 12.83 6.94
C ALA A 270 -0.66 13.42 6.68
N GLN A 271 -1.60 13.17 7.60
CA GLN A 271 -2.86 13.90 7.59
C GLN A 271 -2.58 15.35 8.01
N LEU A 272 -2.85 16.30 7.12
CA LEU A 272 -2.95 17.70 7.53
C LEU A 272 -4.23 17.85 8.34
N ASP A 273 -4.15 18.44 9.53
CA ASP A 273 -5.33 18.83 10.29
C ASP A 273 -6.24 19.68 9.38
N PRO A 274 -7.56 19.45 9.29
CA PRO A 274 -8.45 20.29 8.49
C PRO A 274 -8.40 21.79 8.86
N CYS A 275 -7.97 22.10 10.09
CA CYS A 275 -7.73 23.45 10.58
C CYS A 275 -6.33 23.97 10.21
N PHE A 276 -5.42 23.09 9.80
CA PHE A 276 -4.11 23.46 9.32
C PHE A 276 -4.22 24.05 7.91
N THR A 277 -3.83 25.31 7.82
CA THR A 277 -3.52 25.99 6.56
C THR A 277 -2.01 26.20 6.54
N GLY A 278 -1.29 25.56 5.62
CA GLY A 278 0.17 25.62 5.49
C GLY A 278 0.71 24.61 4.48
N ASN A 279 2.02 24.60 4.24
CA ASN A 279 2.73 23.85 3.20
C ASN A 279 3.65 22.77 3.80
N VAL A 280 3.11 21.80 4.53
CA VAL A 280 3.94 20.68 5.07
C VAL A 280 4.33 19.68 3.97
N SER A 281 3.70 19.72 2.78
CA SER A 281 4.17 18.93 1.65
C SER A 281 5.33 19.66 0.97
N GLY A 282 6.55 19.18 1.21
CA GLY A 282 7.81 19.71 0.67
C GLY A 282 7.95 19.71 -0.86
N THR A 283 6.85 19.71 -1.61
CA THR A 283 6.80 19.65 -3.07
C THR A 283 6.32 20.94 -3.73
N LEU A 284 5.85 21.95 -2.98
CA LEU A 284 5.41 23.24 -3.54
C LEU A 284 6.05 24.45 -2.83
N GLY A 285 7.37 24.58 -2.94
CA GLY A 285 8.05 25.86 -3.22
C GLY A 285 7.80 27.08 -2.31
N GLY A 286 7.53 26.92 -1.02
CA GLY A 286 7.50 28.01 -0.05
C GLY A 286 8.45 27.75 1.13
N VAL A 287 9.28 28.74 1.50
CA VAL A 287 10.26 28.63 2.61
C VAL A 287 9.61 28.76 4.00
N VAL A 288 8.27 28.85 4.07
CA VAL A 288 7.54 29.19 5.29
C VAL A 288 6.16 28.53 5.31
N ASP A 289 5.85 27.84 6.41
CA ASP A 289 4.50 27.44 6.78
C ASP A 289 3.77 28.62 7.43
N ILE A 290 2.64 29.05 6.84
CA ILE A 290 1.84 30.16 7.38
C ILE A 290 0.64 29.58 8.14
N LEU A 291 0.81 29.36 9.44
CA LEU A 291 -0.32 29.06 10.32
C LEU A 291 -1.21 30.30 10.47
N ARG A 292 -2.38 30.31 9.83
CA ARG A 292 -3.40 31.35 10.03
C ARG A 292 -4.36 30.96 11.14
N VAL A 293 -4.27 31.67 12.27
CA VAL A 293 -5.27 31.56 13.35
C VAL A 293 -6.49 32.39 12.96
N ASN A 294 -7.57 31.75 12.50
CA ASN A 294 -8.82 32.45 12.15
C ASN A 294 -9.46 33.08 13.41
N GLY A 295 -9.53 34.42 13.42
CA GLY A 295 -9.93 35.21 14.58
C GLY A 295 -11.43 35.46 14.74
N SER A 296 -12.30 34.44 14.67
CA SER A 296 -13.76 34.67 14.82
C SER A 296 -14.33 34.44 16.24
N ALA A 297 -13.58 33.85 17.19
CA ALA A 297 -13.89 33.91 18.62
C ALA A 297 -12.68 33.47 19.48
N GLY A 298 -12.32 34.25 20.50
CA GLY A 298 -11.35 33.86 21.53
C GLY A 298 -10.46 35.01 21.99
N ASP A 299 -10.14 34.98 23.28
CA ASP A 299 -9.42 36.01 24.04
C ASP A 299 -7.95 36.20 23.59
N VAL A 300 -7.28 37.23 24.12
CA VAL A 300 -5.94 37.74 23.71
C VAL A 300 -4.75 36.75 23.79
N PHE A 301 -4.96 35.50 24.21
CA PHE A 301 -3.92 34.48 24.28
C PHE A 301 -4.27 33.27 23.39
N ARG A 302 -3.36 32.95 22.47
CA ARG A 302 -3.39 31.73 21.66
C ARG A 302 -2.10 30.97 21.91
N THR A 303 -2.19 29.73 22.35
CA THR A 303 -1.03 28.83 22.41
C THR A 303 -0.99 28.04 21.11
N VAL A 304 0.12 28.15 20.37
CA VAL A 304 0.44 27.29 19.24
C VAL A 304 1.59 26.39 19.67
N THR A 305 1.37 25.08 19.67
CA THR A 305 2.42 24.10 19.92
C THR A 305 2.80 23.47 18.59
N LEU A 306 4.06 23.67 18.17
CA LEU A 306 4.64 22.97 17.02
C LEU A 306 5.65 21.96 17.53
N SER A 307 5.57 20.74 17.01
CA SER A 307 6.51 19.65 17.27
C SER A 307 7.22 19.30 15.97
N GLN A 308 8.55 19.33 15.96
CA GLN A 308 9.35 18.87 14.82
C GLN A 308 10.72 18.36 15.25
N HIS A 309 11.36 17.59 14.36
CA HIS A 309 12.65 16.93 14.60
C HIS A 309 13.87 17.85 14.31
N ALA A 310 13.66 19.10 13.91
CA ALA A 310 14.72 20.06 13.56
C ALA A 310 14.58 21.39 14.33
N ALA A 311 15.59 22.26 14.25
CA ALA A 311 15.50 23.62 14.78
C ALA A 311 14.52 24.45 13.95
N LEU A 312 13.70 25.28 14.61
CA LEU A 312 12.67 26.11 13.98
C LEU A 312 12.99 27.58 14.26
N ALA A 313 12.82 28.43 13.26
CA ALA A 313 12.82 29.88 13.43
C ALA A 313 11.38 30.39 13.31
N PHE A 314 10.97 31.25 14.26
CA PHE A 314 9.67 31.90 14.23
C PHE A 314 9.85 33.38 13.91
N SER A 315 9.01 33.90 13.03
CA SER A 315 8.85 35.34 12.82
C SER A 315 7.37 35.68 12.86
N LEU A 316 7.02 36.71 13.63
CA LEU A 316 5.69 37.30 13.56
C LEU A 316 5.62 38.18 12.31
N GLY A 317 4.72 37.84 11.38
CA GLY A 317 4.37 38.74 10.30
C GLY A 317 3.68 39.99 10.84
N GLN A 318 3.84 41.13 10.16
CA GLN A 318 3.02 42.30 10.46
C GLN A 318 1.54 41.93 10.29
N PRO A 319 0.66 42.32 11.23
CA PRO A 319 -0.77 42.15 11.02
C PRO A 319 -1.21 42.90 9.75
N PRO A 320 -2.24 42.39 9.03
CA PRO A 320 -2.82 43.10 7.88
C PRO A 320 -3.47 44.42 8.29
#